data_AF-A0A7W7YN03-F1
#
_entry.id   AF-A0A7W7YN03-F1
#
_cell.length_a   1.000
_cell.length_b   1.000
_cell.length_c   1.000
_cell.angle_alpha   90.00
_cell.angle_beta   90.00
_cell.angle_gamma   90.00
#
_symmetry.space_group_name_H-M   'P 1'
#
loop_
_entity.id
_entity.type
_entity.pdbx_description
1 polymer ?
#
loop_
_entity_poly.entity_id
_entity_poly.type
_entity_poly.pdbx_seq_one_letter_code
_entity_poly.pdbx_strand_id
1 'polypeptide(L)'
;MMKTPALLASSLLLLSQAYSADLKTFTFTADDWSEGDPPKEVFVVDGTIKIAAKDGNKAVMISPDNLVDASAQFAVSAAGDSVIKTKVFASKQGRSNPRFGIAVHGMSGYRLLVNAPKKTLELVKSDETLASIPFIWKSDAWLWMKLEVRKTGEEWAITGKTWATDAAEPAEAQIKHTDKGLKGQGKVSIWATPYSNTPIYFDDIEVGVEVAAETK
;
A
#
# COMPACT_ATOMS: atom_id res chain seq x y z
N MET A 1 3.07 3.22 -67.47
CA MET A 1 2.14 2.93 -66.36
C MET A 1 2.70 1.75 -65.56
N MET A 2 3.50 2.02 -64.53
CA MET A 2 4.04 1.01 -63.62
C MET A 2 3.07 0.83 -62.45
N LYS A 3 2.71 -0.42 -62.14
CA LYS A 3 1.96 -0.79 -60.94
C LYS A 3 2.94 -1.44 -59.95
N THR A 4 3.16 -0.76 -58.83
CA THR A 4 3.92 -1.23 -57.66
C THR A 4 3.08 -2.25 -56.88
N PRO A 5 3.61 -3.39 -56.42
CA PRO A 5 2.90 -4.24 -55.47
C PRO A 5 3.24 -3.81 -54.04
N ALA A 6 2.21 -3.60 -53.24
CA ALA A 6 2.34 -3.31 -51.81
C ALA A 6 2.62 -4.61 -51.04
N LEU A 7 3.71 -4.62 -50.26
CA LEU A 7 4.02 -5.64 -49.26
C LEU A 7 3.04 -5.51 -48.08
N LEU A 8 2.30 -6.58 -47.76
CA LEU A 8 1.64 -6.73 -46.46
C LEU A 8 2.64 -7.29 -45.44
N ALA A 9 3.04 -6.46 -44.48
CA ALA A 9 3.71 -6.92 -43.26
C ALA A 9 2.65 -7.42 -42.27
N SER A 10 2.62 -8.72 -42.01
CA SER A 10 1.83 -9.30 -40.92
C SER A 10 2.55 -9.11 -39.60
N SER A 11 2.07 -8.18 -38.78
CA SER A 11 2.50 -7.99 -37.39
C SER A 11 1.86 -9.06 -36.52
N LEU A 12 2.65 -10.01 -36.05
CA LEU A 12 2.24 -11.01 -35.06
C LEU A 12 2.13 -10.33 -33.69
N LEU A 13 0.91 -9.97 -33.27
CA LEU A 13 0.62 -9.52 -31.90
C LEU A 13 0.68 -10.73 -30.96
N LEU A 14 1.81 -10.89 -30.27
CA LEU A 14 1.90 -11.76 -29.10
C LEU A 14 1.05 -11.16 -27.98
N LEU A 15 -0.17 -11.67 -27.81
CA LEU A 15 -0.95 -11.45 -26.58
C LEU A 15 -0.24 -12.18 -25.43
N SER A 16 0.51 -11.45 -24.61
CA SER A 16 0.89 -11.95 -23.29
C SER A 16 -0.38 -12.02 -22.44
N GLN A 17 -0.96 -13.21 -22.32
CA GLN A 17 -1.94 -13.50 -21.29
C GLN A 17 -1.22 -13.38 -19.94
N ALA A 18 -1.43 -12.25 -19.26
CA ALA A 18 -1.13 -12.17 -17.84
C ALA A 18 -2.07 -13.14 -17.13
N TYR A 19 -1.53 -14.26 -16.64
CA TYR A 19 -2.22 -15.09 -15.65
C TYR A 19 -2.40 -14.22 -14.41
N SER A 20 -3.60 -13.66 -14.22
CA SER A 20 -3.98 -13.10 -12.93
C SER A 20 -4.51 -14.25 -12.10
N ALA A 21 -3.74 -14.68 -11.10
CA ALA A 21 -4.26 -15.61 -10.10
C ALA A 21 -5.40 -14.92 -9.34
N ASP A 22 -6.51 -15.63 -9.12
CA ASP A 22 -7.61 -15.13 -8.28
C ASP A 22 -7.08 -14.85 -6.87
N LEU A 23 -7.02 -13.58 -6.49
CA LEU A 23 -6.54 -13.18 -5.17
C LEU A 23 -7.59 -13.49 -4.11
N LYS A 24 -7.16 -14.02 -2.98
CA LYS A 24 -7.99 -14.04 -1.78
C LYS A 24 -8.09 -12.63 -1.23
N THR A 25 -9.32 -12.11 -1.15
CA THR A 25 -9.58 -10.74 -0.71
C THR A 25 -10.03 -10.68 0.75
N PHE A 26 -9.61 -9.62 1.45
CA PHE A 26 -10.01 -9.29 2.81
C PHE A 26 -10.35 -7.81 2.87
N THR A 27 -11.34 -7.46 3.70
CA THR A 27 -11.72 -6.07 3.95
C THR A 27 -11.80 -5.88 5.46
N PHE A 28 -11.19 -4.80 5.95
CA PHE A 28 -11.23 -4.41 7.35
C PHE A 28 -11.74 -2.98 7.45
N THR A 29 -12.92 -2.82 8.03
CA THR A 29 -13.46 -1.55 8.53
C THR A 29 -13.59 -1.67 10.04
N ALA A 30 -13.44 -0.56 10.75
CA ALA A 30 -13.48 -0.57 12.20
C ALA A 30 -14.88 -0.36 12.79
N ASP A 31 -15.93 -0.32 11.97
CA ASP A 31 -17.30 0.03 12.36
C ASP A 31 -17.86 -0.88 13.48
N ASP A 32 -17.54 -2.17 13.43
CA ASP A 32 -18.01 -3.17 14.40
C ASP A 32 -17.02 -3.40 15.56
N TRP A 33 -15.85 -2.77 15.52
CA TRP A 33 -14.84 -2.94 16.56
C TRP A 33 -15.12 -2.04 17.77
N SER A 34 -14.74 -2.49 18.97
CA SER A 34 -14.82 -1.65 20.16
C SER A 34 -13.65 -0.68 20.18
N GLU A 35 -13.86 0.55 20.67
CA GLU A 35 -12.75 1.48 20.92
C GLU A 35 -11.79 0.94 21.98
N GLY A 36 -10.51 1.30 21.88
CA GLY A 36 -9.45 0.80 22.74
C GLY A 36 -8.56 -0.21 22.02
N ASP A 37 -8.32 -1.36 22.62
CA ASP A 37 -7.38 -2.34 22.07
C ASP A 37 -7.89 -2.94 20.75
N PRO A 38 -7.00 -3.14 19.77
CA PRO A 38 -7.40 -3.64 18.47
C PRO A 38 -7.78 -5.13 18.53
N PRO A 39 -8.69 -5.60 17.66
CA PRO A 39 -9.06 -7.01 17.60
C PRO A 39 -7.89 -7.86 17.08
N LYS A 40 -7.97 -9.18 17.30
CA LYS A 40 -6.88 -10.13 16.96
C LYS A 40 -6.46 -10.13 15.49
N GLU A 41 -7.34 -9.70 14.59
CA GLU A 41 -7.05 -9.61 13.15
C GLU A 41 -6.11 -8.45 12.79
N VAL A 42 -5.97 -7.46 13.69
CA VAL A 42 -4.98 -6.39 13.61
C VAL A 42 -3.78 -6.80 14.45
N PHE A 43 -2.82 -7.45 13.80
CA PHE A 43 -1.62 -7.93 14.48
C PHE A 43 -0.63 -6.78 14.68
N VAL A 44 -0.60 -6.20 15.88
CA VAL A 44 0.35 -5.14 16.26
C VAL A 44 1.76 -5.69 16.30
N VAL A 45 2.66 -5.05 15.54
CA VAL A 45 4.08 -5.42 15.48
C VAL A 45 4.92 -4.49 16.34
N ASP A 46 4.69 -3.18 16.22
CA ASP A 46 5.38 -2.16 17.01
C ASP A 46 4.51 -0.91 17.17
N GLY A 47 4.84 -0.10 18.17
CA GLY A 47 4.14 1.12 18.53
C GLY A 47 2.81 0.87 19.26
N THR A 48 2.06 1.97 19.49
CA THR A 48 0.76 1.92 20.16
C THR A 48 -0.35 2.05 19.13
N ILE A 49 -1.11 0.97 18.95
CA ILE A 49 -2.21 0.89 17.98
C ILE A 49 -3.51 0.66 18.75
N LYS A 50 -4.54 1.43 18.42
CA LYS A 50 -5.86 1.38 19.05
C LYS A 50 -6.95 1.48 18.00
N ILE A 51 -8.17 1.13 18.36
CA ILE A 51 -9.36 1.55 17.62
C ILE A 51 -9.89 2.82 18.28
N ALA A 52 -10.13 3.85 17.47
CA ALA A 52 -10.59 5.14 17.98
C ALA A 52 -11.57 5.80 17.01
N ALA A 53 -12.41 6.68 17.55
CA ALA A 53 -13.36 7.44 16.76
C ALA A 53 -12.65 8.44 15.82
N LYS A 54 -13.12 8.52 14.57
CA LYS A 54 -12.73 9.52 13.57
C LYS A 54 -13.90 9.84 12.66
N ASP A 55 -14.25 11.12 12.56
CA ASP A 55 -15.32 11.64 11.69
C ASP A 55 -16.69 10.95 11.85
N GLY A 56 -17.03 10.56 13.09
CA GLY A 56 -18.29 9.87 13.40
C GLY A 56 -18.27 8.36 13.20
N ASN A 57 -17.18 7.80 12.65
CA ASN A 57 -16.91 6.36 12.55
C ASN A 57 -15.76 5.96 13.49
N LYS A 58 -15.29 4.72 13.39
CA LYS A 58 -14.06 4.24 14.05
C LYS A 58 -13.01 3.93 12.99
N ALA A 59 -11.74 3.95 13.40
CA ALA A 59 -10.60 3.63 12.53
C ALA A 59 -9.47 2.99 13.34
N VAL A 60 -8.54 2.33 12.65
CA VAL A 60 -7.26 1.90 13.24
C VAL A 60 -6.40 3.15 13.44
N MET A 61 -6.06 3.45 14.69
CA MET A 61 -5.30 4.62 15.09
C MET A 61 -3.90 4.21 15.54
N ILE A 62 -2.88 4.81 14.94
CA ILE A 62 -1.52 4.86 15.51
C ILE A 62 -1.48 6.06 16.47
N SER A 63 -1.22 5.78 17.74
CA SER A 63 -1.18 6.79 18.82
C SER A 63 0.09 7.62 18.76
N PRO A 64 0.02 8.94 19.00
CA PRO A 64 1.21 9.78 19.15
C PRO A 64 1.92 9.60 20.50
N ASP A 65 1.36 8.84 21.44
CA ASP A 65 1.92 8.66 22.80
C ASP A 65 3.37 8.15 22.80
N ASN A 66 3.75 7.39 21.76
CA ASN A 66 5.11 6.93 21.56
C ASN A 66 5.59 7.29 20.15
N LEU A 67 6.61 8.14 20.06
CA LEU A 67 7.17 8.64 18.80
C LEU A 67 8.15 7.65 18.18
N VAL A 68 7.66 6.44 17.89
CA VAL A 68 8.38 5.35 17.24
C VAL A 68 7.72 4.99 15.91
N ASP A 69 8.44 4.25 15.07
CA ASP A 69 7.85 3.63 13.88
C ASP A 69 6.86 2.55 14.32
N ALA A 70 5.57 2.82 14.15
CA ALA A 70 4.50 1.91 14.51
C ALA A 70 4.01 1.13 13.29
N SER A 71 3.62 -0.13 13.49
CA SER A 71 3.06 -0.96 12.43
C SER A 71 2.11 -2.06 12.92
N ALA A 72 1.10 -2.35 12.10
CA ALA A 72 0.21 -3.49 12.27
C ALA A 72 0.06 -4.26 10.96
N GLN A 73 -0.06 -5.58 11.07
CA GLN A 73 -0.26 -6.49 9.95
C GLN A 73 -1.70 -6.98 9.87
N PHE A 74 -2.15 -7.24 8.65
CA PHE A 74 -3.51 -7.66 8.34
C PHE A 74 -3.51 -8.91 7.46
N ALA A 75 -4.67 -9.57 7.38
CA ALA A 75 -4.91 -10.72 6.52
C ALA A 75 -3.93 -11.89 6.74
N VAL A 76 -3.82 -12.79 5.77
CA VAL A 76 -2.87 -13.91 5.77
C VAL A 76 -1.58 -13.55 5.02
N SER A 77 -0.54 -14.37 5.19
CA SER A 77 0.68 -14.20 4.39
C SER A 77 0.37 -14.46 2.92
N ALA A 78 0.83 -13.59 2.04
CA ALA A 78 0.89 -13.88 0.61
C ALA A 78 1.87 -15.05 0.36
N ALA A 79 1.66 -15.75 -0.75
CA ALA A 79 2.54 -16.75 -1.33
C ALA A 79 2.83 -16.45 -2.81
N GLY A 80 2.64 -15.20 -3.23
CA GLY A 80 2.59 -14.79 -4.63
C GLY A 80 2.29 -13.30 -4.73
N ASP A 81 1.37 -12.93 -5.61
CA ASP A 81 0.88 -11.55 -5.75
C ASP A 81 0.32 -10.98 -4.43
N SER A 82 0.46 -9.66 -4.22
CA SER A 82 -0.10 -8.97 -3.07
C SER A 82 -0.48 -7.53 -3.38
N VAL A 83 -1.63 -7.10 -2.86
CA VAL A 83 -2.12 -5.72 -2.94
C VAL A 83 -2.71 -5.28 -1.60
N ILE A 84 -2.46 -4.04 -1.24
CA ILE A 84 -3.15 -3.33 -0.16
C ILE A 84 -3.62 -1.97 -0.66
N LYS A 85 -4.86 -1.61 -0.32
CA LYS A 85 -5.47 -0.30 -0.55
C LYS A 85 -6.12 0.17 0.76
N THR A 86 -5.95 1.42 1.14
CA THR A 86 -6.55 1.98 2.38
C THR A 86 -6.63 3.49 2.32
N LYS A 87 -7.53 4.09 3.11
CA LYS A 87 -7.52 5.52 3.41
C LYS A 87 -6.59 5.77 4.60
N VAL A 88 -5.83 6.85 4.53
CA VAL A 88 -5.01 7.34 5.64
C VAL A 88 -5.35 8.80 5.95
N PHE A 89 -5.55 9.12 7.22
CA PHE A 89 -5.70 10.48 7.71
C PHE A 89 -4.56 10.79 8.68
N ALA A 90 -3.94 11.96 8.50
CA ALA A 90 -2.95 12.47 9.43
C ALA A 90 -3.07 14.00 9.52
N SER A 91 -2.40 14.58 10.51
CA SER A 91 -2.33 16.03 10.69
C SER A 91 -0.87 16.47 10.80
N LYS A 92 -0.56 17.68 10.35
CA LYS A 92 0.67 18.38 10.71
C LYS A 92 0.42 19.23 11.95
N GLN A 93 1.45 19.42 12.78
CA GLN A 93 1.39 20.35 13.90
C GLN A 93 2.57 21.33 13.81
N GLY A 94 2.29 22.59 13.48
CA GLY A 94 3.33 23.59 13.25
C GLY A 94 4.29 23.17 12.12
N ARG A 95 5.56 22.93 12.46
CA ARG A 95 6.60 22.45 11.54
C ARG A 95 6.80 20.92 11.58
N SER A 96 6.15 20.24 12.51
CA SER A 96 6.20 18.78 12.63
C SER A 96 5.26 18.15 11.62
N ASN A 97 5.78 17.17 10.88
CA ASN A 97 5.06 16.48 9.82
C ASN A 97 5.17 14.97 10.07
N PRO A 98 4.10 14.20 9.79
CA PRO A 98 4.11 12.77 10.01
C PRO A 98 4.83 12.04 8.86
N ARG A 99 5.13 10.75 9.08
CA ARG A 99 5.45 9.80 8.01
C ARG A 99 4.45 8.66 8.09
N PHE A 100 3.89 8.22 6.97
CA PHE A 100 2.91 7.14 6.99
C PHE A 100 2.83 6.41 5.65
N GLY A 101 2.26 5.21 5.66
CA GLY A 101 1.96 4.49 4.45
C GLY A 101 1.60 3.03 4.68
N ILE A 102 1.84 2.23 3.64
CA ILE A 102 1.39 0.84 3.53
C ILE A 102 2.50 -0.04 3.00
N ALA A 103 2.42 -1.33 3.29
CA ALA A 103 3.42 -2.30 2.91
C ALA A 103 2.85 -3.66 2.55
N VAL A 104 3.58 -4.40 1.72
CA VAL A 104 3.28 -5.79 1.34
C VAL A 104 4.52 -6.66 1.54
N HIS A 105 4.32 -7.98 1.67
CA HIS A 105 5.40 -8.97 1.86
C HIS A 105 6.22 -8.82 3.16
N GLY A 106 5.53 -8.43 4.24
CA GLY A 106 6.08 -8.39 5.60
C GLY A 106 7.15 -7.30 5.82
N MET A 107 7.92 -7.45 6.90
CA MET A 107 8.90 -6.44 7.35
C MET A 107 10.01 -6.15 6.33
N SER A 108 10.43 -7.18 5.59
CA SER A 108 11.47 -7.09 4.55
C SER A 108 10.90 -6.78 3.16
N GLY A 109 9.60 -6.53 3.07
CA GLY A 109 8.90 -6.26 1.84
C GLY A 109 8.98 -4.80 1.41
N TYR A 110 8.06 -4.42 0.53
CA TYR A 110 7.99 -3.08 -0.04
C TYR A 110 7.06 -2.20 0.80
N ARG A 111 7.48 -0.96 1.03
CA ARG A 111 6.70 0.08 1.72
C ARG A 111 6.49 1.25 0.77
N LEU A 112 5.24 1.67 0.58
CA LEU A 112 4.89 2.93 -0.07
C LEU A 112 4.62 3.95 1.03
N LEU A 113 5.46 4.98 1.13
CA LEU A 113 5.44 5.94 2.24
C LEU A 113 5.26 7.36 1.73
N VAL A 114 4.33 8.10 2.34
CA VAL A 114 4.31 9.56 2.27
C VAL A 114 5.31 10.10 3.29
N ASN A 115 6.34 10.77 2.79
CA ASN A 115 7.34 11.46 3.60
C ASN A 115 7.04 12.97 3.56
N ALA A 116 6.09 13.40 4.39
CA ALA A 116 5.61 14.78 4.39
C ALA A 116 6.72 15.84 4.66
N PRO A 117 7.72 15.61 5.55
CA PRO A 117 8.85 16.54 5.69
C PRO A 117 9.64 16.74 4.38
N LYS A 118 9.86 15.68 3.61
CA LYS A 118 10.59 15.72 2.33
C LYS A 118 9.71 16.10 1.15
N LYS A 119 8.38 16.13 1.32
CA LYS A 119 7.38 16.32 0.25
C LYS A 119 7.54 15.30 -0.86
N THR A 120 7.66 14.03 -0.48
CA THR A 120 7.86 12.91 -1.40
C THR A 120 6.90 11.76 -1.13
N LEU A 121 6.58 11.03 -2.19
CA LEU A 121 6.05 9.68 -2.13
C LEU A 121 7.20 8.73 -2.45
N GLU A 122 7.50 7.81 -1.54
CA GLU A 122 8.70 6.97 -1.56
C GLU A 122 8.31 5.50 -1.64
N LEU A 123 9.00 4.73 -2.49
CA LEU A 123 9.05 3.28 -2.40
C LEU A 123 10.31 2.90 -1.63
N VAL A 124 10.13 2.17 -0.54
CA VAL A 124 11.21 1.80 0.38
C VAL A 124 11.22 0.30 0.56
N LYS A 125 12.41 -0.30 0.62
CA LYS A 125 12.62 -1.70 1.01
C LYS A 125 13.76 -1.73 2.02
N SER A 126 13.53 -2.36 3.17
CA SER A 126 14.38 -2.18 4.35
C SER A 126 14.54 -0.67 4.61
N ASP A 127 15.76 -0.11 4.60
CA ASP A 127 15.99 1.32 4.80
C ASP A 127 16.38 2.09 3.53
N GLU A 128 16.35 1.41 2.37
CA GLU A 128 16.70 2.00 1.08
C GLU A 128 15.48 2.57 0.37
N THR A 129 15.57 3.83 -0.08
CA THR A 129 14.57 4.44 -0.96
C THR A 129 14.87 4.07 -2.40
N LEU A 130 14.06 3.18 -2.97
CA LEU A 130 14.24 2.62 -4.32
C LEU A 130 13.66 3.52 -5.41
N ALA A 131 12.60 4.26 -5.10
CA ALA A 131 12.00 5.25 -5.97
C ALA A 131 11.40 6.39 -5.14
N SER A 132 11.40 7.60 -5.69
CA SER A 132 10.82 8.77 -5.03
C SER A 132 10.33 9.77 -6.05
N ILE A 133 9.14 10.34 -5.83
CA ILE A 133 8.60 11.43 -6.65
C ILE A 133 8.17 12.61 -5.76
N PRO A 134 8.17 13.84 -6.29
CA PRO A 134 7.56 14.97 -5.61
C PRO A 134 6.09 14.68 -5.31
N PHE A 135 5.70 14.86 -4.05
CA PHE A 135 4.33 14.68 -3.60
C PHE A 135 4.04 15.58 -2.41
N ILE A 136 3.12 16.53 -2.57
CA ILE A 136 2.70 17.42 -1.50
C ILE A 136 1.39 16.88 -0.93
N TRP A 137 1.49 16.25 0.23
CA TRP A 137 0.34 15.79 0.98
C TRP A 137 -0.47 16.95 1.58
N LYS A 138 -1.80 16.81 1.58
CA LYS A 138 -2.73 17.75 2.22
C LYS A 138 -3.05 17.29 3.64
N SER A 139 -2.61 18.06 4.62
CA SER A 139 -2.96 17.85 6.04
C SER A 139 -4.46 17.88 6.27
N ASP A 140 -4.90 17.13 7.28
CA ASP A 140 -6.29 17.13 7.76
C ASP A 140 -7.29 16.67 6.69
N ALA A 141 -6.84 15.75 5.83
CA ALA A 141 -7.66 15.14 4.79
C ALA A 141 -7.32 13.65 4.65
N TRP A 142 -8.34 12.86 4.37
CA TRP A 142 -8.18 11.46 4.00
C TRP A 142 -7.53 11.33 2.62
N LEU A 143 -6.55 10.44 2.52
CA LEU A 143 -5.81 10.11 1.31
C LEU A 143 -5.93 8.60 1.05
N TRP A 144 -6.35 8.22 -0.14
CA TRP A 144 -6.21 6.84 -0.59
C TRP A 144 -4.75 6.53 -0.90
N MET A 145 -4.30 5.36 -0.47
CA MET A 145 -3.01 4.78 -0.85
C MET A 145 -3.24 3.37 -1.38
N LYS A 146 -2.48 2.97 -2.41
CA LYS A 146 -2.46 1.61 -2.95
C LYS A 146 -1.05 1.19 -3.30
N LEU A 147 -0.67 0.00 -2.85
CA LEU A 147 0.59 -0.65 -3.19
C LEU A 147 0.27 -2.06 -3.71
N GLU A 148 0.78 -2.36 -4.91
CA GLU A 148 0.58 -3.64 -5.55
C GLU A 148 1.93 -4.23 -5.99
N VAL A 149 2.09 -5.53 -5.76
CA VAL A 149 3.21 -6.34 -6.20
C VAL A 149 2.68 -7.54 -6.97
N ARG A 150 3.07 -7.64 -8.25
CA ARG A 150 2.62 -8.68 -9.19
C ARG A 150 3.80 -9.42 -9.77
N LYS A 151 3.71 -10.74 -9.90
CA LYS A 151 4.69 -11.51 -10.63
C LYS A 151 4.49 -11.33 -12.13
N THR A 152 5.56 -10.95 -12.83
CA THR A 152 5.59 -10.73 -14.28
C THR A 152 6.75 -11.54 -14.87
N GLY A 153 6.49 -12.80 -15.22
CA GLY A 153 7.53 -13.74 -15.66
C GLY A 153 8.49 -14.08 -14.51
N GLU A 154 9.76 -13.76 -14.67
CA GLU A 154 10.82 -13.95 -13.66
C GLU A 154 11.01 -12.75 -12.72
N GLU A 155 10.34 -11.64 -13.01
CA GLU A 155 10.42 -10.41 -12.22
C GLU A 155 9.14 -10.17 -11.43
N TRP A 156 9.20 -9.26 -10.47
CA TRP A 156 8.07 -8.69 -9.78
C TRP A 156 7.91 -7.24 -10.20
N ALA A 157 6.71 -6.85 -10.60
CA ALA A 157 6.34 -5.47 -10.83
C ALA A 157 5.74 -4.89 -9.54
N ILE A 158 6.33 -3.80 -9.04
CA ILE A 158 5.90 -3.09 -7.84
C ILE A 158 5.37 -1.72 -8.24
N THR A 159 4.12 -1.42 -7.89
CA THR A 159 3.46 -0.16 -8.26
C THR A 159 2.78 0.51 -7.08
N GLY A 160 2.90 1.84 -7.02
CA GLY A 160 2.35 2.66 -5.95
C GLY A 160 1.48 3.80 -6.49
N LYS A 161 0.38 4.07 -5.80
CA LYS A 161 -0.56 5.16 -6.10
C LYS A 161 -1.06 5.82 -4.83
N THR A 162 -1.34 7.11 -4.92
CA THR A 162 -2.06 7.89 -3.94
C THR A 162 -3.02 8.88 -4.62
N TRP A 163 -4.17 9.13 -4.01
CA TRP A 163 -5.16 10.10 -4.51
C TRP A 163 -6.07 10.60 -3.39
N ALA A 164 -6.65 11.79 -3.58
CA ALA A 164 -7.62 12.33 -2.65
C ALA A 164 -8.92 11.50 -2.67
N THR A 165 -9.64 11.45 -1.55
CA THR A 165 -10.87 10.64 -1.42
C THR A 165 -12.03 11.10 -2.30
N ASP A 166 -12.01 12.36 -2.74
CA ASP A 166 -12.96 12.96 -3.69
C ASP A 166 -12.51 12.84 -5.16
N ALA A 167 -11.36 12.21 -5.42
CA ALA A 167 -10.82 11.98 -6.76
C ALA A 167 -10.91 10.51 -7.18
N ALA A 168 -10.87 10.25 -8.49
CA ALA A 168 -10.77 8.90 -9.02
C ALA A 168 -9.36 8.31 -8.80
N GLU A 169 -9.27 6.98 -8.66
CA GLU A 169 -7.97 6.29 -8.67
C GLU A 169 -7.22 6.62 -9.97
N PRO A 170 -5.94 7.05 -9.91
CA PRO A 170 -5.13 7.31 -11.10
C PRO A 170 -5.03 6.06 -11.98
N ALA A 171 -5.23 6.21 -13.29
CA ALA A 171 -5.10 5.11 -14.24
C ALA A 171 -3.67 4.54 -14.25
N GLU A 172 -2.68 5.43 -14.26
CA GLU A 172 -1.26 5.06 -14.22
C GLU A 172 -0.71 5.03 -12.79
N ALA A 173 0.22 4.10 -12.55
CA ALA A 173 0.99 4.10 -11.31
C ALA A 173 1.94 5.30 -11.24
N GLN A 174 1.96 5.99 -10.11
CA GLN A 174 2.85 7.13 -9.85
C GLN A 174 4.27 6.67 -9.51
N ILE A 175 4.39 5.51 -8.87
CA ILE A 175 5.65 4.85 -8.53
C ILE A 175 5.66 3.49 -9.23
N LYS A 176 6.79 3.12 -9.86
CA LYS A 176 7.02 1.84 -10.52
C LYS A 176 8.43 1.34 -10.21
N HIS A 177 8.59 0.05 -9.94
CA HIS A 177 9.88 -0.59 -9.71
C HIS A 177 9.79 -2.08 -10.11
N THR A 178 10.93 -2.70 -10.41
CA THR A 178 11.01 -4.15 -10.67
C THR A 178 12.02 -4.84 -9.77
N ASP A 179 11.72 -6.07 -9.34
CA ASP A 179 12.60 -6.87 -8.48
C ASP A 179 12.69 -8.32 -8.95
N LYS A 180 13.90 -8.91 -8.93
CA LYS A 180 14.16 -10.32 -9.23
C LYS A 180 14.37 -11.18 -7.98
N GLY A 181 14.60 -10.56 -6.83
CA GLY A 181 14.95 -11.22 -5.57
C GLY A 181 13.80 -11.38 -4.59
N LEU A 182 12.59 -10.91 -4.91
CA LEU A 182 11.45 -11.01 -4.02
C LEU A 182 10.92 -12.46 -3.95
N LYS A 183 10.69 -12.95 -2.72
CA LYS A 183 10.16 -14.30 -2.46
C LYS A 183 8.64 -14.42 -2.60
N GLY A 184 7.90 -13.30 -2.63
CA GLY A 184 6.44 -13.27 -2.70
C GLY A 184 5.72 -13.60 -1.38
N GLN A 185 6.46 -13.65 -0.26
CA GLN A 185 5.92 -14.08 1.04
C GLN A 185 5.81 -12.92 2.03
N GLY A 186 4.82 -12.99 2.91
CA GLY A 186 4.60 -12.05 4.01
C GLY A 186 3.22 -11.40 3.99
N LYS A 187 2.81 -10.86 5.13
CA LYS A 187 1.54 -10.14 5.29
C LYS A 187 1.64 -8.71 4.78
N VAL A 188 0.49 -8.09 4.53
CA VAL A 188 0.40 -6.65 4.32
C VAL A 188 0.42 -5.92 5.67
N SER A 189 0.78 -4.64 5.67
CA SER A 189 0.80 -3.83 6.88
C SER A 189 0.56 -2.34 6.63
N ILE A 190 0.09 -1.65 7.67
CA ILE A 190 0.14 -0.20 7.78
C ILE A 190 1.40 0.21 8.55
N TRP A 191 1.93 1.38 8.24
CA TRP A 191 3.13 1.93 8.87
C TRP A 191 2.93 3.41 9.13
N ALA A 192 3.32 3.90 10.31
CA ALA A 192 3.42 5.34 10.52
C ALA A 192 4.34 5.73 11.66
N THR A 193 4.83 6.96 11.57
CA THR A 193 5.57 7.63 12.63
C THR A 193 4.87 8.96 12.91
N PRO A 194 4.17 9.09 14.06
CA PRO A 194 3.34 10.25 14.38
C PRO A 194 4.17 11.45 14.88
N TYR A 195 5.21 11.85 14.15
CA TYR A 195 6.11 12.95 14.52
C TYR A 195 5.42 14.31 14.72
N SER A 196 4.21 14.47 14.17
CA SER A 196 3.33 15.61 14.43
C SER A 196 2.71 15.64 15.83
N ASN A 197 2.95 14.64 16.68
CA ASN A 197 2.28 14.46 17.96
C ASN A 197 0.73 14.46 17.85
N THR A 198 0.22 14.03 16.69
CA THR A 198 -1.20 13.85 16.40
C THR A 198 -1.42 12.43 15.92
N PRO A 199 -2.59 11.81 16.21
CA PRO A 199 -2.85 10.45 15.79
C PRO A 199 -2.94 10.32 14.27
N ILE A 200 -2.59 9.13 13.77
CA ILE A 200 -2.69 8.77 12.35
C ILE A 200 -3.71 7.65 12.24
N TYR A 201 -4.70 7.81 11.37
CA TYR A 201 -5.82 6.89 11.24
C TYR A 201 -5.77 6.17 9.90
N PHE A 202 -6.13 4.89 9.92
CA PHE A 202 -6.27 4.01 8.76
C PHE A 202 -7.66 3.39 8.77
N ASP A 203 -8.29 3.38 7.60
CA ASP A 203 -9.65 2.89 7.42
C ASP A 203 -9.86 2.35 6.00
N ASP A 204 -10.96 1.64 5.76
CA ASP A 204 -11.26 0.93 4.50
C ASP A 204 -10.06 0.12 3.98
N ILE A 205 -9.49 -0.74 4.84
CA ILE A 205 -8.31 -1.53 4.47
C ILE A 205 -8.77 -2.71 3.62
N GLU A 206 -8.46 -2.66 2.34
CA GLU A 206 -8.69 -3.72 1.37
C GLU A 206 -7.37 -4.43 1.04
N VAL A 207 -7.39 -5.75 1.09
CA VAL A 207 -6.22 -6.60 0.89
C VAL A 207 -6.56 -7.67 -0.13
N GLY A 208 -5.66 -7.90 -1.08
CA GLY A 208 -5.71 -9.06 -1.96
C GLY A 208 -4.37 -9.80 -1.91
N VAL A 209 -4.40 -11.11 -1.69
CA VAL A 209 -3.18 -11.93 -1.65
C VAL A 209 -3.38 -13.23 -2.41
N GLU A 210 -2.38 -13.62 -3.18
CA GLU A 210 -2.26 -14.98 -3.66
C GLU A 210 -1.90 -15.86 -2.46
N VAL A 211 -2.65 -16.92 -2.24
CA VAL A 211 -2.44 -17.86 -1.15
C VAL A 211 -1.88 -19.17 -1.70
N ALA A 212 -1.07 -19.85 -0.91
CA ALA A 212 -0.58 -21.18 -1.28
C ALA A 212 -1.78 -22.11 -1.50
N ALA A 213 -1.70 -22.96 -2.53
CA ALA A 213 -2.69 -24.00 -2.73
C ALA A 213 -2.76 -24.88 -1.47
N GLU A 214 -3.97 -25.12 -0.96
CA GLU A 214 -4.18 -26.00 0.18
C GLU A 214 -3.75 -27.42 -0.22
N THR A 215 -2.64 -27.91 0.35
CA THR A 215 -2.28 -29.32 0.27
C THR A 215 -3.29 -30.10 1.09
N LYS A 216 -4.19 -30.84 0.41
CA LYS A 216 -5.11 -31.80 1.02
C LYS A 216 -4.37 -33.01 1.59
#